data_AF-A0A031JYK8-F1
#
_entry.id   AF-A0A031JYK8-F1
#
_cell.length_a   1.000
_cell.length_b   1.000
_cell.length_c   1.000
_cell.angle_alpha   90.00
_cell.angle_beta   90.00
_cell.angle_gamma   90.00
#
_symmetry.space_group_name_H-M   'P 1'
#
loop_
_entity.id
_entity.type
_entity.pdbx_description
1 polymer ?
#
loop_
_entity_poly.entity_id
_entity_poly.type
_entity_poly.pdbx_seq_one_letter_code
_entity_poly.pdbx_strand_id
1 'polypeptide(L)' 'MTCDDILALIAQETGLPIERLQPDETLGTLDISSIDLVSMLFELEDRYGIELQPEELTREMTLRQLFDRIGVPLPQ' A
#
# COMPACT_ATOMS: atom_id res chain seq x y z
N MET A 1 11.25 -8.47 -0.88
CA MET A 1 9.79 -8.31 -0.99
C MET A 1 9.41 -8.31 -2.47
N THR A 2 8.31 -8.95 -2.84
CA THR A 2 7.75 -8.85 -4.20
C THR A 2 6.56 -7.91 -4.22
N CYS A 3 6.16 -7.43 -5.40
CA CYS A 3 4.97 -6.60 -5.53
C CYS A 3 3.69 -7.35 -5.12
N ASP A 4 3.63 -8.65 -5.44
CA ASP A 4 2.52 -9.52 -5.06
C ASP A 4 2.35 -9.64 -3.53
N ASP A 5 3.44 -9.71 -2.76
CA ASP A 5 3.37 -9.78 -1.30
C ASP A 5 2.71 -8.53 -0.70
N ILE A 6 3.05 -7.35 -1.22
CA ILE A 6 2.50 -6.08 -0.73
C ILE A 6 1.06 -5.91 -1.21
N LEU A 7 0.74 -6.29 -2.45
CA LEU A 7 -0.64 -6.29 -2.94
C LEU A 7 -1.54 -7.22 -2.10
N ALA A 8 -1.04 -8.40 -1.74
CA ALA A 8 -1.76 -9.32 -0.86
C ALA A 8 -1.95 -8.75 0.55
N LEU A 9 -0.95 -8.03 1.08
CA LEU A 9 -1.07 -7.33 2.37
C LEU A 9 -2.12 -6.22 2.29
N ILE A 10 -2.03 -5.33 1.30
CA ILE A 10 -3.01 -4.26 1.07
C ILE A 10 -4.42 -4.86 0.94
N ALA A 11 -4.59 -5.91 0.13
CA ALA A 11 -5.86 -6.59 -0.07
C ALA A 11 -6.43 -7.18 1.23
N GLN A 12 -5.56 -7.72 2.09
CA GLN A 12 -5.96 -8.30 3.37
C GLN A 12 -6.41 -7.21 4.37
N GLU A 13 -5.64 -6.12 4.48
CA GLU A 13 -5.93 -5.01 5.40
C GLU A 13 -7.16 -4.22 4.96
N THR A 14 -7.28 -3.94 3.66
CA THR A 14 -8.37 -3.12 3.10
C THR A 14 -9.62 -3.93 2.76
N GLY A 15 -9.50 -5.27 2.70
CA GLY A 15 -10.57 -6.15 2.22
C GLY A 15 -10.85 -6.03 0.71
N LEU A 16 -10.01 -5.33 -0.04
CA LEU A 16 -10.18 -5.15 -1.49
C LEU A 16 -9.61 -6.32 -2.27
N PRO A 17 -10.21 -6.70 -3.42
CA PRO A 17 -9.61 -7.68 -4.32
C PRO A 17 -8.32 -7.10 -4.95
N ILE A 18 -7.29 -7.94 -5.09
CA ILE A 18 -6.03 -7.55 -5.77
C ILE A 18 -6.30 -7.03 -7.20
N GLU A 19 -7.34 -7.54 -7.87
CA GLU A 19 -7.76 -7.08 -9.20
C GLU A 19 -8.18 -5.59 -9.24
N ARG A 20 -8.64 -5.05 -8.10
CA ARG A 20 -9.00 -3.64 -7.94
C ARG A 20 -7.83 -2.76 -7.54
N LEU A 21 -6.76 -3.34 -7.01
CA LEU A 21 -5.55 -2.63 -6.60
C LEU A 21 -4.72 -2.25 -7.83
N GLN A 22 -5.22 -1.29 -8.60
CA GLN A 22 -4.57 -0.79 -9.81
C GLN A 22 -3.49 0.23 -9.43
N PRO A 23 -2.28 0.15 -10.02
CA PRO A 23 -1.16 1.03 -9.67
C PRO A 23 -1.46 2.51 -9.94
N ASP A 24 -2.33 2.81 -10.90
CA ASP A 24 -2.69 4.18 -11.27
C ASP A 24 -3.90 4.72 -10.47
N GLU A 25 -4.54 3.89 -9.64
CA GLU A 25 -5.62 4.32 -8.74
C GLU A 25 -5.07 4.94 -7.47
N THR A 26 -5.82 5.93 -6.95
CA THR A 26 -5.47 6.63 -5.71
C THR A 26 -5.94 5.86 -4.48
N LEU A 27 -5.25 6.03 -3.35
CA LEU A 27 -5.67 5.46 -2.07
C LEU A 27 -7.11 5.89 -1.72
N GLY A 28 -7.49 7.12 -2.06
CA GLY A 28 -8.85 7.63 -1.90
C GLY A 28 -9.87 6.96 -2.82
N THR A 29 -9.54 6.69 -4.10
CA THR A 29 -10.45 5.97 -5.01
C THR A 29 -10.69 4.54 -4.55
N LEU A 30 -9.66 3.92 -3.98
CA LEU A 30 -9.71 2.56 -3.45
C LEU A 30 -10.47 2.47 -2.12
N ASP A 31 -10.95 3.59 -1.57
CA ASP A 31 -11.62 3.67 -0.26
C ASP A 31 -10.72 3.20 0.90
N ILE A 32 -9.40 3.32 0.74
CA ILE A 32 -8.43 2.93 1.78
C ILE A 32 -8.46 3.98 2.89
N SER A 33 -8.85 3.54 4.09
CA SER A 33 -8.96 4.43 5.23
C SER A 33 -7.59 4.69 5.87
N SER A 34 -7.50 5.76 6.66
CA SER A 34 -6.29 6.07 7.42
C SER A 34 -5.94 4.98 8.43
N ILE A 35 -6.92 4.23 8.92
CA ILE A 35 -6.70 3.11 9.85
C ILE A 35 -6.05 1.95 9.11
N ASP A 36 -6.55 1.60 7.92
CA ASP A 36 -6.00 0.51 7.10
C ASP A 36 -4.55 0.81 6.70
N LEU A 37 -4.26 2.07 6.36
CA LEU A 37 -2.89 2.50 6.08
C LEU A 37 -1.99 2.32 7.31
N VAL A 38 -2.42 2.76 8.49
CA VAL A 38 -1.62 2.61 9.71
C VAL A 38 -1.36 1.12 9.99
N SER A 39 -2.38 0.26 9.96
CA SER A 39 -2.22 -1.18 10.18
C SER A 39 -1.25 -1.81 9.17
N MET A 40 -1.40 -1.47 7.88
CA MET A 40 -0.52 -1.94 6.82
C MET A 40 0.93 -1.48 7.02
N LEU A 41 1.14 -0.22 7.44
CA LEU A 41 2.48 0.30 7.72
C LEU A 41 3.14 -0.43 8.89
N PHE A 42 2.38 -0.72 9.96
CA PHE A 42 2.86 -1.51 11.08
C PHE A 42 3.29 -2.92 10.65
N GLU A 43 2.50 -3.60 9.82
CA GLU A 43 2.89 -4.92 9.28
C GLU A 43 4.08 -4.84 8.32
N LEU A 44 4.19 -3.76 7.54
CA LEU A 44 5.35 -3.52 6.68
C LEU A 44 6.63 -3.30 7.50
N GLU A 45 6.54 -2.55 8.59
CA GLU A 45 7.63 -2.31 9.52
C GLU A 45 8.05 -3.61 10.22
N ASP A 46 7.12 -4.39 10.76
CA ASP A 46 7.41 -5.64 11.48
C ASP A 46 8.03 -6.71 10.56
N ARG A 47 7.45 -6.91 9.36
CA ARG A 47 7.89 -7.97 8.44
C ARG A 47 9.12 -7.60 7.64
N TYR A 48 9.24 -6.34 7.23
CA TYR A 48 10.24 -5.90 6.26
C TYR A 48 11.19 -4.81 6.78
N GLY A 49 10.94 -4.24 7.97
CA GLY A 49 11.73 -3.15 8.54
C GLY A 49 11.54 -1.82 7.81
N ILE A 50 10.39 -1.63 7.16
CA ILE A 50 10.09 -0.40 6.40
C ILE A 50 9.44 0.62 7.32
N GLU A 51 10.18 1.66 7.66
CA GLU A 51 9.67 2.79 8.43
C GLU A 51 9.04 3.83 7.48
N LEU A 52 7.72 3.93 7.50
CA LEU A 52 6.97 4.96 6.77
C LEU A 52 5.95 5.61 7.71
N GLN A 53 5.86 6.93 7.63
CA GLN A 53 4.93 7.68 8.46
C GLN A 53 3.58 7.82 7.73
N PRO A 54 2.43 7.58 8.40
CA PRO A 54 1.12 7.77 7.79
C PRO A 54 0.88 9.23 7.35
N GLU A 55 1.55 10.20 7.97
CA GLU A 55 1.53 11.61 7.58
C GLU A 55 2.15 11.86 6.20
N GLU A 56 3.04 10.98 5.74
CA GLU A 56 3.65 11.05 4.42
C GLU A 56 2.77 10.41 3.33
N LEU A 57 1.67 9.76 3.72
CA LEU A 57 0.70 9.16 2.81
C LEU A 57 -0.51 10.08 2.67
N THR A 58 -0.85 10.45 1.44
CA THR A 58 -2.05 11.26 1.15
C THR A 58 -3.06 10.43 0.37
N ARG A 59 -4.36 10.75 0.52
CA ARG A 59 -5.42 10.05 -0.23
C ARG A 59 -5.31 10.24 -1.74
N GLU A 60 -4.61 11.28 -2.18
CA GLU A 60 -4.37 11.57 -3.60
C GLU A 60 -3.19 10.75 -4.16
N MET A 61 -2.40 10.10 -3.31
CA MET A 61 -1.32 9.24 -3.77
C MET A 61 -1.86 8.01 -4.45
N THR A 62 -1.18 7.59 -5.51
CA THR A 62 -1.48 6.32 -6.19
C THR A 62 -0.80 5.15 -5.51
N LEU A 63 -1.34 3.95 -5.74
CA LEU A 63 -0.66 2.72 -5.32
C LEU A 63 0.76 2.63 -5.87
N ARG A 64 0.98 3.08 -7.12
CA ARG A 64 2.33 3.18 -7.70
C ARG A 64 3.26 4.03 -6.86
N GLN A 65 2.81 5.20 -6.40
CA GLN A 65 3.62 6.07 -5.56
C GLN A 65 3.88 5.47 -4.18
N LEU A 66 2.93 4.73 -3.62
CA LEU A 66 3.14 3.95 -2.40
C LEU A 66 4.22 2.89 -2.61
N PHE A 67 4.14 2.08 -3.68
CA PHE A 67 5.14 1.07 -4.03
C PHE A 67 6.54 1.65 -4.23
N ASP A 68 6.62 2.79 -4.91
CA ASP A 68 7.89 3.52 -5.11
C ASP A 68 8.50 3.95 -3.77
N ARG A 69 7.67 4.43 -2.83
CA ARG A 69 8.09 4.87 -1.50
C ARG A 69 8.67 3.73 -0.66
N ILE A 70 8.05 2.55 -0.71
CA ILE A 70 8.54 1.35 0.00
C ILE A 70 9.72 0.69 -0.74
N GLY A 71 10.02 1.10 -1.97
CA GLY A 71 11.09 0.51 -2.79
C GLY A 71 10.71 -0.82 -3.45
N VAL A 72 9.41 -1.07 -3.68
CA VAL A 72 8.95 -2.23 -4.45
C VAL A 72 9.02 -1.89 -5.94
N PRO A 73 9.81 -2.63 -6.74
CA PRO A 73 9.73 -2.52 -8.18
C PRO A 73 8.41 -3.12 -8.67
N LEU A 74 7.53 -2.28 -9.21
CA LEU A 74 6.35 -2.74 -9.94
C LEU A 74 6.79 -3.51 -11.20
N PRO A 75 6.20 -4.68 -11.50
CA PRO A 75 6.41 -5.33 -12.79
C PRO A 75 5.99 -4.36 -13.91
N GLN A 76 6.88 -4.18 -14.89
CA GLN A 76 6.71 -3.34 -16.07
C GLN A 76 5.64 -3.90 -17.01
#